data_AF-A0A377GF32-F1
#
_entry.id   AF-A0A377GF32-F1
#
_cell.length_a   1.000
_cell.length_b   1.000
_cell.length_c   1.000
_cell.angle_alpha   90.00
_cell.angle_beta   90.00
_cell.angle_gamma   90.00
#
_symmetry.space_group_name_H-M   'P 1'
#
loop_
_entity.id
_entity.type
_entity.pdbx_description
1 polymer ?
#
loop_
_entity_poly.entity_id
_entity_poly.type
_entity_poly.pdbx_seq_one_letter_code
_entity_poly.pdbx_strand_id
1 'polypeptide(L)'
;MFRAVLSKEGLYLGILFCLILSCMTSIAKAGNTLLPPWYLLQSRLSAALSADPCVHVANLMGEGRYMEIKITVCNEDKAQALASFVNRIHEFGEQLVVTVKVYASDSIPVEASASSSVKESVELLTRALQGNKYFIKAGTAIRGHVESAYAVFKPQIIQYYSDDVGDWFLNSNEVAAKLFSDIFNLNPFAEDAVKIYASTAVIEK
;
A
#
# COMPACT_ATOMS: atom_id res chain seq x y z
N MET A 1 -30.55 44.95 50.34
CA MET A 1 -31.07 45.04 48.97
C MET A 1 -30.01 45.73 48.11
N PHE A 2 -29.09 44.98 47.50
CA PHE A 2 -28.08 45.52 46.59
C PHE A 2 -28.14 44.71 45.29
N ARG A 3 -28.60 45.36 44.21
CA ARG A 3 -28.58 44.85 42.84
C ARG A 3 -27.15 44.94 42.33
N ALA A 4 -26.54 43.80 42.01
CA ALA A 4 -25.34 43.79 41.17
C ALA A 4 -25.76 44.09 39.73
N VAL A 5 -25.36 45.24 39.21
CA VAL A 5 -25.45 45.58 37.79
C VAL A 5 -24.34 44.81 37.08
N LEU A 6 -24.68 43.67 36.48
CA LEU A 6 -23.78 42.98 35.55
C LEU A 6 -23.74 43.81 34.26
N SER A 7 -22.68 44.59 34.07
CA SER A 7 -22.50 45.34 32.82
C SER A 7 -22.15 44.35 31.70
N LYS A 8 -22.87 44.50 30.56
CA LYS A 8 -22.75 43.67 29.36
C LYS A 8 -21.31 43.59 28.82
N GLU A 9 -20.51 44.62 29.11
CA GLU A 9 -19.13 44.81 28.66
C GLU A 9 -18.14 43.80 29.28
N GLY A 10 -18.37 43.36 30.52
CA GLY A 10 -17.46 42.42 31.21
C GLY A 10 -17.58 40.97 30.70
N LEU A 11 -18.73 40.61 30.13
CA LEU A 11 -18.98 39.26 29.60
C LEU A 11 -18.29 39.04 28.25
N TYR A 12 -18.19 40.08 27.42
CA TYR A 12 -17.52 39.99 26.12
C TYR A 12 -15.99 39.93 26.25
N LEU A 13 -15.40 40.60 27.23
CA LEU A 13 -13.95 40.55 27.46
C LEU A 13 -13.46 39.18 27.96
N GLY A 14 -14.24 38.51 28.82
CA GLY A 14 -13.91 37.18 29.33
C GLY A 14 -13.99 36.08 28.26
N ILE A 15 -14.98 36.17 27.36
CA ILE A 15 -15.14 35.21 26.26
C ILE A 15 -14.04 35.39 25.20
N LEU A 16 -13.63 36.63 24.91
CA LEU A 16 -12.54 36.91 23.97
C LEU A 16 -11.19 36.36 24.48
N PHE A 17 -10.92 36.48 25.79
CA PHE A 17 -9.66 35.98 26.37
C PHE A 17 -9.59 34.45 26.41
N CYS A 18 -10.72 33.76 26.63
CA CYS A 18 -10.79 32.30 26.55
C CYS A 18 -10.60 31.79 25.11
N LEU A 19 -11.12 32.48 24.09
CA LEU A 19 -10.93 32.10 22.69
C LEU A 19 -9.48 32.33 22.21
N ILE A 20 -8.80 33.39 22.68
CA ILE A 20 -7.41 33.64 22.31
C ILE A 20 -6.46 32.64 22.99
N LEU A 21 -6.72 32.25 24.25
CA LEU A 21 -5.90 31.23 24.94
C LEU A 21 -6.13 29.81 24.42
N SER A 22 -7.34 29.47 23.97
CA SER A 22 -7.63 28.14 23.38
C SER A 22 -7.21 28.01 21.92
N CYS A 23 -6.96 29.13 21.22
CA CYS A 23 -6.37 29.11 19.88
C CYS A 23 -4.84 28.89 19.87
N MET A 24 -4.14 29.17 20.99
CA MET A 24 -2.69 29.09 21.06
C MET A 24 -2.14 27.74 21.57
N THR A 25 -2.99 26.84 22.06
CA THR A 25 -2.55 25.52 22.59
C THR A 25 -2.74 24.36 21.62
N SER A 26 -3.26 24.59 20.42
CA SER A 26 -3.40 23.56 19.38
C SER A 26 -2.48 23.76 18.17
N ILE A 27 -1.30 24.35 18.37
CA ILE A 27 -0.16 24.02 17.51
C ILE A 27 0.49 22.80 18.15
N ALA A 28 -0.20 21.66 18.07
CA ALA A 28 0.41 20.37 18.30
C ALA A 28 1.54 20.25 17.29
N LYS A 29 2.77 20.48 17.76
CA LYS A 29 4.08 20.08 17.25
C LYS A 29 3.98 19.15 16.02
N ALA A 30 3.70 19.73 14.85
CA ALA A 30 3.96 19.08 13.57
C ALA A 30 5.48 19.10 13.44
N GLY A 31 6.13 18.07 13.97
CA GLY A 31 7.55 17.89 13.77
C GLY A 31 7.80 17.79 12.26
N ASN A 32 8.81 18.52 11.78
CA ASN A 32 9.41 18.37 10.44
C ASN A 32 10.04 16.97 10.26
N THR A 33 9.33 15.91 10.61
CA THR A 33 9.81 14.54 10.53
C THR A 33 9.08 13.89 9.37
N LEU A 34 9.83 13.67 8.30
CA LEU A 34 9.35 12.91 7.16
C LEU A 34 8.90 11.51 7.60
N LEU A 35 7.88 10.95 6.95
CA LEU A 35 7.46 9.59 7.19
C LEU A 35 8.64 8.66 6.92
N PRO A 36 8.90 7.75 7.85
CA PRO A 36 9.85 6.70 7.58
C PRO A 36 9.45 5.86 6.36
N PRO A 37 10.42 5.34 5.57
CA PRO A 37 10.15 4.60 4.33
C PRO A 37 9.21 3.38 4.46
N TRP A 38 9.12 2.77 5.65
CA TRP A 38 8.21 1.64 5.90
C TRP A 38 6.74 2.04 5.95
N TYR A 39 6.41 3.28 6.34
CA TYR A 39 5.04 3.80 6.23
C TYR A 39 4.66 4.07 4.77
N LEU A 40 5.65 4.44 3.94
CA LEU A 40 5.46 4.60 2.50
C LEU A 40 5.16 3.26 1.82
N LEU A 41 5.83 2.18 2.24
CA LEU A 41 5.51 0.82 1.79
C LEU A 41 4.05 0.46 2.08
N GLN A 42 3.56 0.74 3.29
CA GLN A 42 2.16 0.49 3.65
C GLN A 42 1.20 1.30 2.77
N SER A 43 1.51 2.58 2.50
CA SER A 43 0.69 3.44 1.66
C SER A 43 0.63 2.93 0.21
N ARG A 44 1.76 2.46 -0.34
CA ARG A 44 1.85 1.83 -1.66
C ARG A 44 1.02 0.56 -1.75
N LEU A 45 1.19 -0.35 -0.79
CA LEU A 45 0.44 -1.60 -0.72
C LEU A 45 -1.07 -1.32 -0.64
N SER A 46 -1.49 -0.41 0.24
CA SER A 46 -2.89 -0.06 0.41
C SER A 46 -3.48 0.57 -0.86
N ALA A 47 -2.80 1.52 -1.48
CA ALA A 47 -3.29 2.19 -2.68
C ALA A 47 -3.43 1.24 -3.89
N ALA A 48 -2.51 0.27 -4.02
CA ALA A 48 -2.55 -0.72 -5.08
C ALA A 48 -3.56 -1.84 -4.82
N LEU A 49 -3.49 -2.47 -3.65
CA LEU A 49 -4.19 -3.72 -3.35
C LEU A 49 -5.61 -3.49 -2.83
N SER A 50 -5.85 -2.47 -2.00
CA SER A 50 -7.20 -2.15 -1.48
C SER A 50 -8.15 -1.60 -2.56
N ALA A 51 -7.65 -1.40 -3.79
CA ALA A 51 -8.49 -1.15 -4.96
C ALA A 51 -9.30 -2.38 -5.41
N ASP A 52 -8.97 -3.54 -4.85
CA ASP A 52 -9.77 -4.75 -4.90
C ASP A 52 -10.65 -4.84 -3.66
N PRO A 53 -11.99 -4.92 -3.79
CA PRO A 53 -12.90 -4.94 -2.63
C PRO A 53 -12.73 -6.17 -1.72
N CYS A 54 -12.07 -7.22 -2.22
CA CYS A 54 -11.78 -8.44 -1.47
C CYS A 54 -10.45 -8.36 -0.69
N VAL A 55 -9.64 -7.31 -0.88
CA VAL A 55 -8.32 -7.18 -0.27
C VAL A 55 -8.28 -5.97 0.65
N HIS A 56 -7.81 -6.18 1.88
CA HIS A 56 -7.61 -5.13 2.87
C HIS A 56 -6.17 -5.12 3.36
N VAL A 57 -5.52 -3.96 3.27
CA VAL A 57 -4.18 -3.75 3.81
C VAL A 57 -4.30 -3.01 5.13
N ALA A 58 -3.87 -3.66 6.22
CA ALA A 58 -3.87 -3.09 7.55
C ALA A 58 -2.77 -2.03 7.71
N ASN A 59 -2.85 -1.27 8.80
CA ASN A 59 -1.75 -0.41 9.22
C ASN A 59 -0.54 -1.25 9.62
N LEU A 60 0.64 -0.63 9.51
CA LEU A 60 1.88 -1.20 10.03
C LEU A 60 1.75 -1.43 11.53
N MET A 61 2.17 -2.62 11.97
CA MET A 61 2.20 -3.01 13.37
C MET A 61 3.61 -3.41 13.78
N GLY A 62 3.88 -3.37 15.10
CA GLY A 62 5.16 -3.75 15.67
C GLY A 62 6.18 -2.62 15.65
N GLU A 63 7.37 -2.91 16.18
CA GLU A 63 8.45 -1.94 16.34
C GLU A 63 9.82 -2.59 16.06
N GLY A 64 10.78 -1.79 15.60
CA GLY A 64 12.15 -2.23 15.34
C GLY A 64 12.24 -3.36 14.30
N ARG A 65 12.71 -4.54 14.71
CA ARG A 65 12.94 -5.68 13.80
C ARG A 65 11.71 -6.52 13.49
N TYR A 66 10.61 -6.26 14.18
CA TYR A 66 9.41 -7.09 14.12
C TYR A 66 8.22 -6.27 13.61
N MET A 67 8.43 -5.55 12.50
CA MET A 67 7.38 -4.79 11.85
C MET A 67 6.62 -5.68 10.86
N GLU A 68 5.30 -5.59 10.87
CA GLU A 68 4.42 -6.39 10.02
C GLU A 68 3.34 -5.53 9.35
N ILE A 69 3.13 -5.76 8.05
CA ILE A 69 1.96 -5.29 7.32
C ILE A 69 1.09 -6.50 6.99
N LYS A 70 -0.11 -6.52 7.57
CA LYS A 70 -1.10 -7.56 7.35
C LYS A 70 -1.95 -7.23 6.13
N ILE A 71 -2.07 -8.19 5.22
CA ILE A 71 -2.99 -8.15 4.07
C ILE A 71 -4.04 -9.23 4.29
N THR A 72 -5.31 -8.87 4.41
CA THR A 72 -6.41 -9.83 4.54
C THR A 72 -7.16 -9.94 3.23
N VAL A 73 -7.46 -11.17 2.82
CA VAL A 73 -8.15 -11.47 1.56
C VAL A 73 -9.39 -12.32 1.84
N CYS A 74 -10.49 -12.01 1.15
CA CYS A 74 -11.79 -12.64 1.40
C CYS A 74 -11.87 -14.14 1.07
N ASN A 75 -10.98 -14.66 0.21
CA ASN A 75 -10.96 -16.05 -0.24
C ASN A 75 -9.53 -16.62 -0.17
N GLU A 76 -9.41 -17.89 0.25
CA GLU A 76 -8.13 -18.57 0.45
C GLU A 76 -7.32 -18.76 -0.83
N ASP A 77 -7.93 -19.22 -1.93
CA ASP A 77 -7.24 -19.41 -3.21
C ASP A 77 -6.64 -18.10 -3.73
N LYS A 78 -7.38 -17.00 -3.55
CA LYS A 78 -6.90 -15.66 -3.90
C LYS A 78 -5.81 -15.17 -2.94
N ALA A 79 -5.96 -15.44 -1.65
CA ALA A 79 -4.96 -15.12 -0.64
C ALA A 79 -3.63 -15.82 -0.99
N GLN A 80 -3.69 -17.12 -1.27
CA GLN A 80 -2.54 -17.94 -1.64
C GLN A 80 -1.87 -17.41 -2.92
N ALA A 81 -2.66 -17.11 -3.95
CA ALA A 81 -2.16 -16.55 -5.19
C ALA A 81 -1.50 -15.17 -4.98
N LEU A 82 -2.07 -14.30 -4.15
CA LEU A 82 -1.47 -13.01 -3.83
C LEU A 82 -0.17 -13.16 -3.03
N ALA A 83 -0.13 -14.11 -2.09
CA ALA A 83 1.05 -14.42 -1.28
C ALA A 83 2.25 -14.91 -2.11
N SER A 84 1.99 -15.51 -3.27
CA SER A 84 3.02 -15.94 -4.22
C SER A 84 3.76 -14.78 -4.90
N PHE A 85 3.13 -13.61 -5.03
CA PHE A 85 3.71 -12.49 -5.76
C PHE A 85 4.10 -11.31 -4.88
N VAL A 86 3.42 -11.07 -3.77
CA VAL A 86 3.77 -9.97 -2.86
C VAL A 86 5.19 -10.17 -2.32
N ASN A 87 6.01 -9.14 -2.38
CA ASN A 87 7.32 -9.20 -1.73
C ASN A 87 7.12 -9.29 -0.21
N ARG A 88 7.59 -10.38 0.38
CA ARG A 88 7.33 -10.72 1.79
C ARG A 88 8.26 -9.97 2.74
N ILE A 89 9.48 -9.67 2.31
CA ILE A 89 10.53 -9.11 3.17
C ILE A 89 11.03 -7.83 2.53
N HIS A 90 10.89 -6.72 3.26
CA HIS A 90 11.41 -5.42 2.86
C HIS A 90 12.45 -4.97 3.88
N GLU A 91 13.70 -4.90 3.45
CA GLU A 91 14.83 -4.45 4.25
C GLU A 91 15.01 -2.94 4.10
N PHE A 92 15.18 -2.24 5.23
CA PHE A 92 15.40 -0.81 5.30
C PHE A 92 16.69 -0.54 6.09
N GLY A 93 17.81 -0.42 5.36
CA GLY A 93 19.13 -0.38 5.97
C GLY A 93 19.50 -1.72 6.61
N GLU A 94 20.40 -1.71 7.59
CA GLU A 94 21.00 -2.94 8.14
C GLU A 94 20.15 -3.65 9.20
N GLN A 95 19.21 -2.94 9.84
CA GLN A 95 18.56 -3.42 11.07
C GLN A 95 17.05 -3.39 11.03
N LEU A 96 16.41 -2.84 10.01
CA LEU A 96 14.95 -2.75 9.95
C LEU A 96 14.41 -3.63 8.85
N VAL A 97 13.45 -4.47 9.22
CA VAL A 97 12.78 -5.39 8.31
C VAL A 97 11.29 -5.26 8.52
N VAL A 98 10.56 -5.04 7.44
CA VAL A 98 9.10 -5.11 7.42
C VAL A 98 8.71 -6.40 6.72
N THR A 99 7.95 -7.23 7.42
CA THR A 99 7.36 -8.43 6.83
C THR A 99 5.95 -8.15 6.34
N VAL A 100 5.67 -8.46 5.09
CA VAL A 100 4.32 -8.39 4.53
C VAL A 100 3.75 -9.80 4.53
N LYS A 101 2.62 -9.99 5.21
CA LYS A 101 1.96 -11.30 5.31
C LYS A 101 0.55 -11.23 4.77
N VAL A 102 0.21 -12.22 3.97
CA VAL A 102 -1.14 -12.39 3.43
C VAL A 102 -1.90 -13.40 4.29
N TYR A 103 -3.15 -13.09 4.61
CA TYR A 103 -4.03 -13.87 5.45
C TYR A 103 -5.32 -14.15 4.70
N ALA A 104 -5.84 -15.36 4.88
CA ALA A 104 -7.20 -15.69 4.51
C ALA A 104 -8.21 -15.06 5.50
N SER A 105 -9.50 -15.17 5.19
CA SER A 105 -10.60 -14.59 5.98
C SER A 105 -10.67 -15.10 7.43
N ASP A 106 -10.09 -16.27 7.70
CA ASP A 106 -9.99 -16.91 9.02
C ASP A 106 -8.82 -16.38 9.87
N SER A 107 -8.07 -15.38 9.37
CA SER A 107 -6.87 -14.83 10.01
C SER A 107 -5.69 -15.80 10.13
N ILE A 108 -5.65 -16.84 9.30
CA ILE A 108 -4.48 -17.73 9.17
C ILE A 108 -3.57 -17.18 8.05
N PRO A 109 -2.25 -17.02 8.29
CA PRO A 109 -1.33 -16.63 7.23
C PRO A 109 -1.25 -17.74 6.19
N VAL A 110 -1.37 -17.37 4.92
CA VAL A 110 -1.29 -18.32 3.81
C VAL A 110 0.13 -18.43 3.28
N GLU A 111 0.52 -19.66 2.94
CA GLU A 111 1.81 -19.90 2.30
C GLU A 111 1.78 -19.60 0.81
N ALA A 112 2.92 -19.19 0.26
CA ALA A 112 3.07 -18.91 -1.15
C ALA A 112 3.04 -20.22 -1.91
N SER A 113 2.28 -20.24 -3.00
CA SER A 113 2.41 -21.29 -4.01
C SER A 113 3.59 -20.96 -4.93
N ALA A 114 4.57 -21.85 -5.00
CA ALA A 114 5.63 -21.76 -6.00
C ALA A 114 5.07 -22.23 -7.35
N SER A 115 5.13 -21.36 -8.35
CA SER A 115 4.74 -21.73 -9.71
C SER A 115 5.83 -22.56 -10.38
N SER A 116 5.45 -23.69 -10.98
CA SER A 116 6.34 -24.60 -11.69
C SER A 116 6.41 -24.33 -13.20
N SER A 117 5.47 -23.54 -13.74
CA SER A 117 5.41 -23.22 -15.17
C SER A 117 4.93 -21.79 -15.46
N VAL A 118 5.22 -21.27 -16.65
CA VAL A 118 4.75 -19.93 -17.07
C VAL A 118 3.22 -19.86 -17.11
N LYS A 119 2.56 -20.94 -17.56
CA LYS A 119 1.10 -21.03 -17.59
C LYS A 119 0.49 -20.95 -16.19
N GLU A 120 1.06 -21.68 -15.24
CA GLU A 120 0.63 -21.64 -13.84
C GLU A 120 0.85 -20.25 -13.23
N SER A 121 1.94 -19.56 -13.57
CA SER A 121 2.18 -18.17 -13.13
C SER A 121 1.10 -17.22 -13.65
N VAL A 122 0.65 -17.38 -14.90
CA VAL A 122 -0.45 -16.57 -15.45
C VAL A 122 -1.77 -16.84 -14.74
N GLU A 123 -2.07 -18.10 -14.43
CA GLU A 123 -3.28 -18.49 -13.70
C GLU A 123 -3.27 -17.92 -12.27
N LEU A 124 -2.14 -18.06 -11.57
CA LEU A 124 -1.93 -17.47 -10.25
C LEU A 124 -2.02 -15.94 -10.29
N LEU A 125 -1.37 -15.26 -11.24
CA LEU A 125 -1.45 -13.80 -11.38
C LEU A 125 -2.88 -13.33 -11.63
N THR A 126 -3.58 -14.03 -12.51
CA THR A 126 -4.99 -13.74 -12.81
C THR A 126 -5.82 -13.87 -11.55
N ARG A 127 -5.65 -14.95 -10.78
CA ARG A 127 -6.37 -15.17 -9.53
C ARG A 127 -6.05 -14.11 -8.47
N ALA A 128 -4.78 -13.78 -8.29
CA ALA A 128 -4.32 -12.79 -7.31
C ALA A 128 -4.93 -11.39 -7.57
N LEU A 129 -5.02 -10.98 -8.83
CA LEU A 129 -5.43 -9.64 -9.23
C LEU A 129 -6.90 -9.55 -9.68
N GLN A 130 -7.63 -10.67 -9.72
CA GLN A 130 -9.01 -10.70 -10.17
C GLN A 130 -9.91 -9.87 -9.25
N GLY A 131 -10.55 -8.83 -9.79
CA GLY A 131 -11.40 -7.91 -9.03
C GLY A 131 -10.71 -6.58 -8.70
N ASN A 132 -9.39 -6.48 -8.89
CA ASN A 132 -8.67 -5.23 -8.73
C ASN A 132 -8.97 -4.31 -9.92
N LYS A 133 -9.46 -3.09 -9.66
CA LYS A 133 -9.91 -2.17 -10.70
C LYS A 133 -8.82 -1.77 -11.71
N TYR A 134 -7.54 -1.88 -11.34
CA TYR A 134 -6.40 -1.53 -12.18
C TYR A 134 -5.96 -2.68 -13.10
N PHE A 135 -6.30 -3.93 -12.77
CA PHE A 135 -5.89 -5.09 -13.54
C PHE A 135 -6.79 -5.29 -14.77
N ILE A 136 -6.18 -5.69 -15.89
CA ILE A 136 -6.88 -6.01 -17.14
C ILE A 136 -6.81 -7.52 -17.40
N LYS A 137 -5.60 -8.07 -17.53
CA LYS A 137 -5.36 -9.48 -17.84
C LYS A 137 -3.93 -9.89 -17.52
N ALA A 138 -3.69 -11.19 -17.34
CA ALA A 138 -2.35 -11.76 -17.40
C ALA A 138 -2.17 -12.60 -18.67
N GLY A 139 -0.93 -12.82 -19.10
CA GLY A 139 -0.62 -13.60 -20.29
C GLY A 139 0.85 -13.98 -20.37
N THR A 140 1.23 -14.64 -21.47
CA THR A 140 2.62 -15.02 -21.76
C THR A 140 3.16 -14.25 -22.95
N ALA A 141 4.42 -13.85 -22.88
CA ALA A 141 5.15 -13.20 -23.97
C ALA A 141 6.59 -13.70 -24.02
N ILE A 142 7.19 -13.66 -25.21
CA ILE A 142 8.61 -13.96 -25.39
C ILE A 142 9.38 -12.65 -25.28
N ARG A 143 10.29 -12.56 -24.31
CA ARG A 143 11.20 -11.41 -24.15
C ARG A 143 12.64 -11.91 -24.14
N GLY A 144 13.42 -11.49 -25.14
CA GLY A 144 14.84 -11.86 -25.21
C GLY A 144 15.09 -13.37 -25.26
N HIS A 145 14.24 -14.12 -25.98
CA HIS A 145 14.27 -15.59 -26.14
C HIS A 145 13.80 -16.41 -24.93
N VAL A 146 13.27 -15.76 -23.88
CA VAL A 146 12.69 -16.45 -22.71
C VAL A 146 11.18 -16.21 -22.71
N GLU A 147 10.39 -17.29 -22.60
CA GLU A 147 8.96 -17.18 -22.34
C GLU A 147 8.74 -16.67 -20.91
N SER A 148 7.92 -15.64 -20.75
CA SER A 148 7.71 -14.96 -19.48
C SER A 148 6.23 -14.67 -19.27
N ALA A 149 5.79 -14.66 -18.02
CA ALA A 149 4.46 -14.22 -17.67
C ALA A 149 4.42 -12.69 -17.59
N TYR A 150 3.25 -12.09 -17.81
CA TYR A 150 3.05 -10.66 -17.61
C TYR A 150 1.65 -10.38 -17.07
N ALA A 151 1.52 -9.26 -16.37
CA ALA A 151 0.26 -8.67 -15.95
C ALA A 151 0.08 -7.31 -16.64
N VAL A 152 -1.08 -7.11 -17.26
CA VAL A 152 -1.48 -5.86 -17.91
C VAL A 152 -2.37 -5.09 -16.97
N PHE A 153 -2.02 -3.83 -16.76
CA PHE A 153 -2.76 -2.86 -15.96
C PHE A 153 -3.30 -1.75 -16.84
N LYS A 154 -4.37 -1.10 -16.39
CA LYS A 154 -4.87 0.10 -17.04
C LYS A 154 -3.79 1.20 -17.00
N PRO A 155 -3.68 2.04 -18.04
CA PRO A 155 -2.81 3.21 -18.03
C PRO A 155 -3.40 4.28 -17.11
N GLN A 156 -3.29 4.05 -15.80
CA GLN A 156 -3.85 4.89 -14.75
C GLN A 156 -2.76 5.28 -13.75
N ILE A 157 -2.90 6.49 -13.22
CA ILE A 157 -2.10 6.99 -12.10
C ILE A 157 -2.77 6.58 -10.80
N ILE A 158 -1.99 5.99 -9.90
CA ILE A 158 -2.38 5.67 -8.53
C ILE A 158 -1.70 6.70 -7.63
N GLN A 159 -2.53 7.48 -6.94
CA GLN A 159 -2.09 8.50 -6.02
C GLN A 159 -2.17 7.99 -4.58
N TYR A 160 -1.15 8.27 -3.77
CA TYR A 160 -1.11 7.92 -2.35
C TYR A 160 -0.31 8.96 -1.57
N TYR A 161 -0.60 9.08 -0.27
CA TYR A 161 0.13 10.00 0.60
C TYR A 161 1.58 9.54 0.78
N SER A 162 2.54 10.46 0.68
CA SER A 162 3.97 10.13 0.74
C SER A 162 4.86 11.22 1.31
N ASP A 163 4.27 12.23 1.98
CA ASP A 163 4.95 13.35 2.63
C ASP A 163 6.13 13.96 1.82
N ASP A 164 6.03 13.87 0.49
CA ASP A 164 7.06 14.30 -0.43
C ASP A 164 7.11 15.83 -0.41
N VAL A 165 8.20 16.38 0.11
CA VAL A 165 8.41 17.83 0.22
C VAL A 165 8.51 18.53 -1.13
N GLY A 166 8.74 17.78 -2.22
CA GLY A 166 8.66 18.29 -3.58
C GLY A 166 7.23 18.41 -4.11
N ASP A 167 6.26 17.74 -3.48
CA ASP A 167 4.84 17.79 -3.84
C ASP A 167 4.07 18.68 -2.87
N TRP A 168 3.44 19.74 -3.39
CA TRP A 168 2.69 20.69 -2.57
C TRP A 168 1.54 20.05 -1.78
N PHE A 169 1.01 18.92 -2.27
CA PHE A 169 -0.10 18.21 -1.68
C PHE A 169 0.34 16.95 -0.90
N LEU A 170 1.65 16.73 -0.73
CA LEU A 170 2.23 15.62 0.02
C LEU A 170 1.83 14.23 -0.52
N ASN A 171 1.71 14.10 -1.84
CA ASN A 171 1.34 12.85 -2.49
C ASN A 171 2.39 12.35 -3.48
N SER A 172 2.44 11.04 -3.63
CA SER A 172 3.10 10.35 -4.73
C SER A 172 2.09 9.98 -5.80
N ASN A 173 2.51 10.06 -7.06
CA ASN A 173 1.72 9.71 -8.24
C ASN A 173 2.50 8.68 -9.07
N GLU A 174 2.04 7.44 -9.08
CA GLU A 174 2.74 6.34 -9.78
C GLU A 174 1.86 5.71 -10.85
N VAL A 175 2.48 5.30 -11.96
CA VAL A 175 1.78 4.49 -12.98
C VAL A 175 1.46 3.12 -12.37
N ALA A 176 0.23 2.63 -12.57
CA ALA A 176 -0.21 1.36 -11.99
C ALA A 176 0.78 0.21 -12.19
N ALA A 177 1.28 0.01 -13.42
CA ALA A 177 2.26 -1.04 -13.70
C ALA A 177 3.56 -0.87 -12.89
N LYS A 178 4.05 0.36 -12.70
CA LYS A 178 5.25 0.64 -11.90
C LYS A 178 5.00 0.32 -10.42
N LEU A 179 3.86 0.76 -9.89
CA LEU A 179 3.51 0.50 -8.49
C LEU A 179 3.40 -1.01 -8.22
N PHE A 180 2.70 -1.75 -9.09
CA PHE A 180 2.58 -3.21 -8.97
C PHE A 180 3.92 -3.92 -9.14
N SER A 181 4.83 -3.44 -10.00
CA SER A 181 6.17 -4.02 -10.11
C SER A 181 7.04 -3.82 -8.87
N ASP A 182 6.79 -2.77 -8.08
CA ASP A 182 7.57 -2.47 -6.88
C ASP A 182 7.10 -3.27 -5.67
N ILE A 183 5.79 -3.54 -5.56
CA ILE A 183 5.23 -4.30 -4.43
C ILE A 183 5.29 -5.81 -4.65
N PHE A 184 5.42 -6.27 -5.90
CA PHE A 184 5.52 -7.68 -6.22
C PHE A 184 6.97 -8.12 -6.42
N ASN A 185 7.30 -9.31 -5.93
CA ASN A 185 8.52 -10.01 -6.26
C ASN A 185 8.38 -10.68 -7.64
N LEU A 186 8.45 -9.86 -8.69
CA LEU A 186 8.29 -10.31 -10.07
C LEU A 186 9.51 -11.06 -10.64
N ASN A 187 10.61 -11.10 -9.89
CA ASN A 187 11.84 -11.82 -10.25
C ASN A 187 12.43 -12.44 -8.99
N PRO A 188 11.88 -13.57 -8.50
CA PRO A 188 12.49 -14.30 -7.40
C PRO A 188 13.93 -14.63 -7.79
N PHE A 189 14.91 -14.40 -6.90
CA PHE A 189 16.34 -14.64 -7.17
C PHE A 189 16.72 -16.10 -7.49
N ALA A 190 15.75 -17.00 -7.64
CA ALA A 190 15.96 -18.36 -8.08
C ALA A 190 16.12 -18.37 -9.61
N GLU A 191 17.19 -18.99 -10.12
CA GLU A 191 17.53 -19.02 -11.55
C GLU A 191 16.44 -19.67 -12.42
N ASP A 192 15.56 -20.47 -11.81
CA ASP A 192 14.43 -21.19 -12.41
C ASP A 192 13.08 -20.46 -12.25
N ALA A 193 13.03 -19.32 -11.57
CA ALA A 193 11.79 -18.60 -11.36
C ALA A 193 11.25 -17.96 -12.64
N VAL A 194 9.94 -18.08 -12.86
CA VAL A 194 9.26 -17.43 -13.98
C VAL A 194 9.36 -15.92 -13.84
N LYS A 195 9.96 -15.26 -14.83
CA LYS A 195 10.01 -13.79 -14.88
C LYS A 195 8.61 -13.25 -15.15
N ILE A 196 8.20 -12.27 -14.35
CA ILE A 196 6.93 -11.59 -14.49
C ILE A 196 7.16 -10.12 -14.81
N TYR A 197 6.34 -9.56 -15.68
CA TYR A 197 6.40 -8.14 -16.03
C TYR A 197 5.05 -7.46 -15.83
N ALA A 198 5.08 -6.23 -15.28
CA ALA A 198 3.92 -5.36 -15.27
C ALA A 198 3.98 -4.43 -16.49
N SER A 199 2.86 -4.30 -17.22
CA SER A 199 2.77 -3.44 -18.42
C SER A 199 1.46 -2.66 -18.45
N THR A 200 1.50 -1.44 -19.00
CA THR A 200 0.30 -0.69 -19.40
C THR A 200 0.01 -0.80 -20.89
N ALA A 201 0.95 -1.33 -21.69
CA ALA A 201 0.77 -1.55 -23.10
C ALA A 201 -0.05 -2.83 -23.35
N VAL A 202 -1.01 -2.73 -24.26
CA VAL A 202 -1.68 -3.92 -24.80
C VAL A 202 -0.66 -4.65 -25.67
N ILE A 203 -0.13 -5.76 -25.18
CA ILE A 203 0.65 -6.68 -26.01
C ILE A 203 -0.40 -7.47 -26.81
N GLU A 204 -0.53 -7.13 -28.10
CA GLU A 204 -1.30 -7.93 -29.05
C GLU A 204 -0.64 -9.31 -29.20
N LYS A 205 -1.48 -10.35 -29.28
CA LYS A 205 -1.04 -11.73 -29.47
C LYS A 205 -0.65 -11.98 -30.91
#